data_AF-G0PEI6-F1
#
_entry.id   AF-G0PEI6-F1
#
_cell.length_a   1.000
_cell.length_b   1.000
_cell.length_c   1.000
_cell.angle_alpha   90.00
_cell.angle_beta   90.00
_cell.angle_gamma   90.00
#
_symmetry.space_group_name_H-M   'P 1'
#
loop_
_entity.id
_entity.type
_entity.pdbx_description
1 polymer ?
#
loop_
_entity_poly.entity_id
_entity_poly.type
_entity_poly.pdbx_seq_one_letter_code
_entity_poly.pdbx_strand_id
1 'polypeptide(L)'
;MPDLVMRKILKDCDLFSILKLRKVCRGFRDFINHTKPESTLECITLYVCPNEIEMALEILKNGNLEIHHVVYLKHFNGCTIQYESYKKEKYIKFGNDDFRNVFFNDLKAVLDSRGSTLKRFELRVESKFQRFLDFNCWDMFKLDLWKNEGDFDENLAFTLKSVGDYLKSRVQPFKVAFIFMEIEKQEGLMQWLHTSIQNH
;
A
#
# COMPACT_ATOMS: atom_id res chain seq x y z
N MET A 1 -22.86 -15.71 3.60
CA MET A 1 -22.42 -16.70 2.59
C MET A 1 -21.69 -17.82 3.32
N PRO A 2 -21.93 -19.10 3.02
CA PRO A 2 -21.25 -20.20 3.72
C PRO A 2 -19.73 -20.14 3.54
N ASP A 3 -18.98 -20.49 4.58
CA ASP A 3 -17.51 -20.41 4.60
C ASP A 3 -16.85 -21.14 3.42
N LEU A 4 -17.35 -22.31 3.04
CA LEU A 4 -16.78 -23.10 1.94
C LEU A 4 -16.80 -22.33 0.61
N VAL A 5 -17.89 -21.59 0.36
CA VAL A 5 -18.04 -20.76 -0.84
C VAL A 5 -17.06 -19.59 -0.77
N MET A 6 -16.94 -18.94 0.40
CA MET A 6 -16.01 -17.84 0.62
C MET A 6 -14.54 -18.27 0.39
N ARG A 7 -14.12 -19.43 0.92
CA ARG A 7 -12.77 -19.97 0.69
C ARG A 7 -12.50 -20.22 -0.79
N LYS A 8 -13.49 -20.76 -1.52
CA LYS A 8 -13.36 -21.02 -2.95
C LYS A 8 -13.19 -19.73 -3.74
N ILE A 9 -13.97 -18.70 -3.43
CA ILE A 9 -13.84 -17.36 -4.04
C ILE A 9 -12.44 -16.79 -3.78
N LEU A 10 -11.95 -16.83 -2.54
CA LEU A 10 -10.63 -16.29 -2.20
C LEU A 10 -9.48 -17.05 -2.86
N LYS A 11 -9.62 -18.37 -3.06
CA LYS A 11 -8.62 -19.17 -3.76
C LYS A 11 -8.44 -18.77 -5.23
N ASP A 12 -9.51 -18.28 -5.85
CA ASP A 12 -9.49 -17.83 -7.24
C ASP A 12 -9.10 -16.34 -7.39
N CYS A 13 -8.90 -15.63 -6.28
CA CYS A 13 -8.54 -14.21 -6.26
C CYS A 13 -7.04 -14.03 -6.02
N ASP A 14 -6.41 -13.14 -6.79
CA ASP A 14 -5.09 -12.61 -6.43
C ASP A 14 -5.16 -11.65 -5.24
N LEU A 15 -4.01 -11.36 -4.63
CA LEU A 15 -3.92 -10.49 -3.46
C LEU A 15 -4.51 -9.10 -3.72
N PHE A 16 -4.35 -8.57 -4.93
CA PHE A 16 -4.93 -7.29 -5.32
C PHE A 16 -6.46 -7.31 -5.33
N SER A 17 -7.07 -8.37 -5.86
CA SER A 17 -8.52 -8.59 -5.82
C SER A 17 -9.02 -8.77 -4.40
N ILE A 18 -8.24 -9.45 -3.53
CA ILE A 18 -8.54 -9.62 -2.12
C ILE A 18 -8.59 -8.28 -1.38
N LEU A 19 -7.67 -7.35 -1.67
CA LEU A 19 -7.71 -5.99 -1.10
C LEU A 19 -9.00 -5.24 -1.48
N LYS A 20 -9.47 -5.41 -2.72
CA LYS A 20 -10.74 -4.83 -3.17
C LYS A 20 -11.92 -5.46 -2.44
N LEU A 21 -11.95 -6.79 -2.29
CA LEU A 21 -13.01 -7.51 -1.59
C LEU A 21 -13.14 -7.11 -0.11
N ARG A 22 -12.02 -6.88 0.59
CA ARG A 22 -12.01 -6.39 1.99
C ARG A 22 -12.76 -5.06 2.18
N LYS A 23 -12.94 -4.29 1.11
CA LYS A 23 -13.61 -2.98 1.12
C LYS A 23 -15.09 -3.05 0.75
N VAL A 24 -15.58 -4.18 0.24
CA VAL A 24 -16.98 -4.35 -0.17
C VAL A 24 -17.92 -4.45 1.03
N CYS A 25 -17.61 -5.31 2.00
CA CYS A 25 -18.42 -5.43 3.22
C CYS A 25 -17.62 -5.94 4.43
N ARG A 26 -18.17 -5.75 5.63
CA ARG A 26 -17.58 -6.24 6.90
C ARG A 26 -17.37 -7.75 6.91
N GLY A 27 -18.34 -8.52 6.40
CA GLY A 27 -18.23 -9.99 6.35
C GLY A 27 -17.05 -10.49 5.53
N PHE A 28 -16.78 -9.90 4.35
CA PHE A 28 -15.58 -10.23 3.58
C PHE A 28 -14.31 -9.84 4.32
N ARG A 29 -14.29 -8.65 4.91
CA ARG A 29 -13.15 -8.14 5.67
C ARG A 29 -12.77 -9.06 6.82
N ASP A 30 -13.73 -9.42 7.66
CA ASP A 30 -13.50 -10.25 8.84
C ASP A 30 -13.08 -11.66 8.43
N PHE A 31 -13.72 -12.22 7.39
CA PHE A 31 -13.37 -13.53 6.87
C PHE A 31 -11.96 -13.56 6.27
N ILE A 32 -11.56 -12.54 5.50
CA ILE A 32 -10.21 -12.44 4.92
C ILE A 32 -9.15 -12.26 6.01
N ASN A 33 -9.41 -11.39 7.00
CA ASN A 33 -8.50 -11.16 8.11
C ASN A 33 -8.27 -12.44 8.94
N HIS A 34 -9.31 -13.27 9.10
CA HIS A 34 -9.21 -14.55 9.79
C HIS A 34 -8.53 -15.63 8.96
N THR A 35 -8.88 -15.75 7.68
CA THR A 35 -8.38 -16.83 6.81
C THR A 35 -6.96 -16.60 6.31
N LYS A 36 -6.50 -15.34 6.23
CA LYS A 36 -5.16 -14.97 5.75
C LYS A 36 -4.80 -15.70 4.45
N PRO A 37 -5.44 -15.33 3.34
CA PRO A 37 -5.34 -16.07 2.08
C PRO A 37 -3.89 -16.19 1.61
N GLU A 38 -3.63 -17.28 0.88
CA GLU A 38 -2.33 -17.51 0.26
C GLU A 38 -2.06 -16.48 -0.84
N SER A 39 -0.79 -16.12 -0.99
CA SER A 39 -0.33 -15.11 -1.91
C SER A 39 0.99 -15.54 -2.54
N THR A 40 1.10 -15.27 -3.84
CA THR A 40 2.30 -15.42 -4.66
C THR A 40 3.01 -14.07 -4.86
N LEU A 41 2.85 -13.17 -3.88
CA LEU A 41 3.49 -11.86 -3.85
C LEU A 41 5.01 -12.02 -3.82
N GLU A 42 5.68 -11.43 -4.80
CA GLU A 42 7.13 -11.47 -4.92
C GLU A 42 7.79 -10.18 -4.44
N CYS A 43 7.21 -9.03 -4.78
CA CYS A 43 7.75 -7.73 -4.40
C CYS A 43 6.66 -6.76 -3.92
N ILE A 44 7.01 -5.92 -2.96
CA ILE A 44 6.24 -4.75 -2.54
C ILE A 44 7.12 -3.53 -2.75
N THR A 45 6.60 -2.53 -3.45
CA THR A 45 7.24 -1.21 -3.54
C THR A 45 6.27 -0.16 -2.99
N LEU A 46 6.75 0.61 -2.02
CA LEU A 46 6.04 1.72 -1.43
C LEU A 46 6.64 3.03 -1.94
N TYR A 47 5.82 3.88 -2.53
CA TYR A 47 6.21 5.24 -2.90
C TYR A 47 5.50 6.21 -1.97
N VAL A 48 6.28 7.00 -1.22
CA VAL A 48 5.76 7.97 -0.26
C VAL A 48 5.94 9.37 -0.82
N CYS A 49 4.83 10.06 -1.03
CA CYS A 49 4.77 11.43 -1.52
C CYS A 49 3.98 12.33 -0.54
N PRO A 50 4.04 13.67 -0.68
CA PRO A 50 3.43 14.59 0.30
C PRO A 50 1.91 14.49 0.46
N ASN A 51 1.20 14.10 -0.60
CA ASN A 51 -0.27 14.02 -0.60
C ASN A 51 -0.80 12.66 -1.03
N GLU A 52 0.09 11.68 -1.20
CA GLU A 52 -0.30 10.33 -1.63
C GLU A 52 0.72 9.30 -1.19
N ILE A 53 0.26 8.07 -1.03
CA ILE A 53 1.11 6.90 -0.89
C ILE A 53 0.71 5.93 -1.99
N GLU A 54 1.66 5.41 -2.74
CA GLU A 54 1.43 4.33 -3.68
C GLU A 54 2.02 3.03 -3.14
N MET A 55 1.28 1.94 -3.34
CA MET A 55 1.74 0.58 -3.13
C MET A 55 1.65 -0.18 -4.44
N ALA A 56 2.81 -0.55 -4.99
CA ALA A 56 2.92 -1.46 -6.12
C ALA A 56 3.16 -2.88 -5.62
N LEU A 57 2.38 -3.83 -6.14
CA LEU A 57 2.44 -5.25 -5.79
C LEU A 57 2.81 -6.05 -7.03
N GLU A 58 3.95 -6.75 -6.98
CA GLU A 58 4.35 -7.71 -8.01
C GLU A 58 3.88 -9.12 -7.60
N ILE A 59 2.91 -9.67 -8.32
CA ILE A 59 2.25 -10.94 -7.99
C ILE A 59 2.49 -11.94 -9.12
N LEU A 60 3.02 -13.12 -8.79
CA LEU A 60 3.23 -14.19 -9.77
C LEU A 60 1.92 -14.96 -10.00
N LYS A 61 1.39 -14.92 -11.23
CA LYS A 61 0.15 -15.60 -11.61
C LYS A 61 0.36 -16.45 -12.86
N ASN A 62 0.18 -17.76 -12.73
CA ASN A 62 0.38 -18.73 -13.82
C ASN A 62 1.74 -18.58 -14.54
N GLY A 63 2.81 -18.25 -13.80
CA GLY A 63 4.15 -18.04 -14.35
C GLY A 63 4.42 -16.65 -14.91
N ASN A 64 3.42 -15.76 -14.98
CA ASN A 64 3.58 -14.38 -15.41
C ASN A 64 3.57 -13.44 -14.21
N LEU A 65 4.47 -12.46 -14.20
CA LEU A 65 4.51 -11.42 -13.19
C LEU A 65 3.52 -10.32 -13.56
N GLU A 66 2.54 -10.07 -12.70
CA GLU A 66 1.61 -8.96 -12.83
C GLU A 66 1.93 -7.87 -11.81
N ILE A 67 1.95 -6.61 -12.25
CA ILE A 67 2.18 -5.44 -11.40
C ILE A 67 0.84 -4.73 -11.20
N HIS A 68 0.47 -4.52 -9.95
CA HIS A 68 -0.78 -3.85 -9.57
C HIS A 68 -0.48 -2.65 -8.67
N HIS A 69 -0.94 -1.46 -9.07
CA HIS A 69 -0.75 -0.23 -8.31
C HIS A 69 -2.02 0.16 -7.55
N VAL A 70 -1.85 0.53 -6.28
CA VAL A 70 -2.89 1.15 -5.46
C VAL A 70 -2.36 2.49 -4.95
N VAL A 71 -3.02 3.58 -5.33
CA VAL A 71 -2.68 4.93 -4.87
C VAL A 71 -3.70 5.39 -3.84
N TYR A 72 -3.22 5.84 -2.69
CA TYR A 72 -4.00 6.37 -1.58
C TYR A 72 -3.80 7.88 -1.55
N LEU A 73 -4.77 8.61 -2.09
CA LEU A 73 -4.73 10.06 -2.27
C LEU A 73 -5.35 10.75 -1.05
N LYS A 74 -4.67 11.78 -0.54
CA LYS A 74 -5.24 12.74 0.41
C LYS A 74 -6.38 13.49 -0.26
N HIS A 75 -7.51 13.56 0.41
CA HIS A 75 -8.69 14.29 -0.04
C HIS A 75 -9.25 15.11 1.13
N PHE A 76 -9.91 16.24 0.85
CA PHE A 76 -10.36 17.15 1.91
C PHE A 76 -11.29 16.49 2.96
N ASN A 77 -12.06 15.49 2.53
CA ASN A 77 -12.92 14.67 3.37
C ASN A 77 -12.39 13.23 3.56
N GLY A 78 -11.07 13.02 3.69
CA GLY A 78 -10.49 11.71 3.99
C GLY A 78 -9.60 11.16 2.87
N CYS A 79 -9.92 9.95 2.37
CA CYS A 79 -9.07 9.24 1.42
C CYS A 79 -9.80 8.95 0.09
N THR A 80 -9.11 9.16 -1.03
CA THR A 80 -9.51 8.60 -2.33
C THR A 80 -8.55 7.50 -2.73
N ILE A 81 -9.06 6.31 -3.02
CA ILE A 81 -8.24 5.17 -3.43
C ILE A 81 -8.38 4.99 -4.94
N GLN A 82 -7.25 5.02 -5.64
CA GLN A 82 -7.17 4.71 -7.06
C GLN A 82 -6.55 3.33 -7.25
N TYR A 83 -7.23 2.49 -8.03
CA TYR A 83 -6.66 1.23 -8.51
C TYR A 83 -6.28 1.40 -9.96
N GLU A 84 -5.01 1.16 -10.26
CA GLU A 84 -4.57 1.07 -11.63
C GLU A 84 -4.71 -0.37 -12.12
N SER A 85 -5.38 -0.51 -13.24
CA SER A 85 -5.38 -1.72 -14.06
C SER A 85 -5.18 -1.25 -15.48
N TYR A 86 -4.39 -1.99 -16.27
CA TYR A 86 -3.96 -1.75 -17.66
C TYR A 86 -4.96 -1.08 -18.64
N LYS A 87 -6.25 -0.90 -18.30
CA LYS A 87 -7.26 -0.27 -19.15
C LYS A 87 -8.21 0.73 -18.49
N LYS A 88 -8.28 0.87 -17.15
CA LYS A 88 -9.23 1.79 -16.47
C LYS A 88 -8.79 2.17 -15.06
N GLU A 89 -8.86 3.46 -14.76
CA GLU A 89 -8.78 3.97 -13.38
C GLU A 89 -10.14 3.80 -12.69
N LYS A 90 -10.14 3.28 -11.46
CA LYS A 90 -11.32 3.25 -10.59
C LYS A 90 -11.02 3.96 -9.29
N TYR A 91 -11.88 4.91 -8.93
CA TYR A 91 -11.80 5.68 -7.70
C TYR A 91 -12.83 5.20 -6.69
N ILE A 92 -12.40 4.97 -5.46
CA ILE A 92 -13.29 4.72 -4.33
C ILE A 92 -13.03 5.81 -3.29
N LYS A 93 -14.06 6.61 -2.97
CA LYS A 93 -14.02 7.50 -1.80
C LYS A 93 -14.16 6.66 -0.54
N PHE A 94 -13.18 6.73 0.33
CA PHE A 94 -13.10 5.87 1.51
C PHE A 94 -13.22 6.71 2.78
N GLY A 95 -14.47 7.03 3.14
CA GLY A 95 -14.84 7.66 4.42
C GLY A 95 -14.10 8.96 4.75
N ASN A 96 -14.18 9.37 6.01
CA ASN A 96 -13.44 10.51 6.58
C ASN A 96 -12.07 10.08 7.17
N ASP A 97 -11.60 8.88 6.87
CA ASP A 97 -10.34 8.37 7.41
C ASP A 97 -9.15 8.99 6.68
N ASP A 98 -8.09 9.28 7.45
CA ASP A 98 -6.82 9.73 6.90
C ASP A 98 -6.25 8.69 5.92
N PHE A 99 -5.82 9.13 4.73
CA PHE A 99 -5.30 8.26 3.67
C PHE A 99 -4.15 7.36 4.12
N ARG A 100 -3.33 7.81 5.08
CA ARG A 100 -2.22 7.05 5.66
C ARG A 100 -2.73 5.85 6.45
N ASN A 101 -3.82 6.02 7.20
CA ASN A 101 -4.47 4.93 7.93
C ASN A 101 -5.11 3.92 6.98
N VAL A 102 -5.74 4.39 5.91
CA VAL A 102 -6.34 3.53 4.88
C VAL A 102 -5.26 2.71 4.18
N PHE A 103 -4.18 3.34 3.74
CA PHE A 103 -2.99 2.69 3.20
C PHE A 103 -2.47 1.61 4.14
N PHE A 104 -2.23 1.97 5.40
CA PHE A 104 -1.57 1.09 6.34
C PHE A 104 -2.42 -0.13 6.70
N ASN A 105 -3.75 0.03 6.78
CA ASN A 105 -4.68 -1.09 6.96
C ASN A 105 -4.66 -2.11 5.82
N ASP A 106 -4.35 -1.67 4.60
CA ASP A 106 -4.15 -2.55 3.47
C ASP A 106 -2.77 -3.17 3.44
N LEU A 107 -1.73 -2.40 3.72
CA LEU A 107 -0.36 -2.92 3.86
C LEU A 107 -0.31 -4.04 4.91
N LYS A 108 -0.98 -3.89 6.06
CA LYS A 108 -1.07 -4.96 7.07
C LYS A 108 -1.61 -6.25 6.48
N ALA A 109 -2.69 -6.18 5.70
CA ALA A 109 -3.28 -7.37 5.09
C ALA A 109 -2.39 -7.99 4.00
N VAL A 110 -1.65 -7.17 3.25
CA VAL A 110 -0.63 -7.64 2.32
C VAL A 110 0.47 -8.39 3.08
N LEU A 111 1.01 -7.78 4.13
CA LEU A 111 2.08 -8.36 4.95
C LEU A 111 1.61 -9.58 5.76
N ASP A 112 0.31 -9.72 6.02
CA ASP A 112 -0.29 -10.87 6.72
C ASP A 112 -0.75 -11.98 5.78
N SER A 113 -0.74 -11.75 4.47
CA SER A 113 -1.03 -12.80 3.50
C SER A 113 -0.02 -13.94 3.66
N ARG A 114 -0.50 -15.17 3.53
CA ARG A 114 0.34 -16.36 3.70
C ARG A 114 1.12 -16.59 2.42
N GLY A 115 2.42 -16.80 2.48
CA GLY A 115 3.20 -16.97 1.26
C GLY A 115 4.66 -17.32 1.50
N SER A 116 5.39 -17.45 0.38
CA SER A 116 6.84 -17.58 0.37
C SER A 116 7.52 -16.30 0.83
N THR A 117 8.83 -16.39 1.13
CA THR A 117 9.70 -15.23 1.37
C THR A 117 9.53 -14.20 0.26
N LEU A 118 9.24 -12.95 0.63
CA LEU A 118 9.20 -11.84 -0.31
C LEU A 118 10.59 -11.66 -0.92
N LYS A 119 10.69 -11.57 -2.25
CA LYS A 119 11.98 -11.36 -2.92
C LYS A 119 12.50 -9.97 -2.61
N ARG A 120 11.65 -8.95 -2.69
CA ARG A 120 12.04 -7.56 -2.44
C ARG A 120 10.98 -6.76 -1.69
N PHE A 121 11.41 -5.98 -0.72
CA PHE A 121 10.62 -4.89 -0.13
C PHE A 121 11.34 -3.58 -0.40
N GLU A 122 10.70 -2.67 -1.13
CA GLU A 122 11.28 -1.39 -1.51
C GLU A 122 10.46 -0.25 -0.87
N LEU A 123 11.16 0.70 -0.24
CA LEU A 123 10.59 1.98 0.18
C LEU A 123 11.29 3.09 -0.59
N ARG A 124 10.55 3.75 -1.47
CA ARG A 124 11.01 4.88 -2.27
C ARG A 124 10.34 6.15 -1.77
N VAL A 125 11.15 7.13 -1.45
CA VAL A 125 10.69 8.40 -0.91
C VAL A 125 11.02 9.47 -1.93
N GLU A 126 9.99 9.87 -2.67
CA GLU A 126 10.12 10.74 -3.84
C GLU A 126 9.38 12.05 -3.62
N SER A 127 9.98 13.15 -4.05
CA SER A 127 9.37 14.48 -3.95
C SER A 127 8.19 14.67 -4.90
N LYS A 128 8.16 13.94 -6.02
CA LYS A 128 7.08 13.94 -7.02
C LYS A 128 7.01 12.57 -7.67
N PHE A 129 5.82 11.98 -7.67
CA PHE A 129 5.57 10.74 -8.40
C PHE A 129 5.59 11.01 -9.91
N GLN A 130 6.61 10.54 -10.63
CA GLN A 130 6.60 10.51 -12.09
C GLN A 130 5.75 9.32 -12.54
N ARG A 131 4.43 9.50 -12.65
CA ARG A 131 3.58 8.53 -13.35
C ARG A 131 4.13 8.30 -14.75
N PHE A 132 4.48 7.05 -15.08
CA PHE A 132 4.60 6.62 -16.48
C PHE A 132 3.21 6.43 -17.12
N LEU A 133 2.25 7.35 -16.96
CA LEU A 133 0.93 7.24 -17.59
C LEU A 133 0.31 8.60 -17.97
N ASP A 134 -0.43 8.57 -19.08
CA ASP A 134 -0.86 9.67 -19.94
C ASP A 134 -1.52 10.88 -19.24
N PHE A 135 -1.23 12.04 -19.83
CA PHE A 135 -1.50 13.43 -19.42
C PHE A 135 -2.94 13.82 -19.03
N ASN A 136 -3.95 12.96 -19.21
CA ASN A 136 -5.35 13.43 -19.29
C ASN A 136 -6.16 13.45 -17.99
N CYS A 137 -5.73 12.77 -16.91
CA CYS A 137 -6.39 12.85 -15.59
C CYS A 137 -5.71 13.83 -14.61
N TRP A 138 -4.54 14.35 -14.98
CA TRP A 138 -3.72 15.25 -14.17
C TRP A 138 -4.38 16.61 -13.90
N ASP A 139 -5.24 17.09 -14.79
CA ASP A 139 -5.80 18.44 -14.69
C ASP A 139 -7.01 18.53 -13.73
N MET A 140 -7.67 17.40 -13.42
CA MET A 140 -8.79 17.39 -12.47
C MET A 140 -8.33 17.48 -11.00
N PHE A 141 -7.11 16.99 -10.68
CA PHE A 141 -6.58 16.97 -9.30
C PHE A 141 -5.67 18.15 -8.94
N LYS A 142 -5.17 18.91 -9.94
CA LYS A 142 -4.34 20.12 -9.72
C LYS A 142 -5.03 21.22 -8.91
N LEU A 143 -6.35 21.34 -8.96
CA LEU A 143 -7.06 22.45 -8.31
C LEU A 143 -7.17 22.32 -6.78
N ASP A 144 -7.06 21.10 -6.23
CA ASP A 144 -7.14 20.85 -4.77
C ASP A 144 -5.81 20.43 -4.14
N LEU A 145 -4.93 19.71 -4.85
CA LEU A 145 -3.65 19.25 -4.29
C LEU A 145 -2.60 20.36 -4.15
N TRP A 146 -2.67 21.43 -4.95
CA TRP A 146 -1.73 22.56 -4.90
C TRP A 146 -2.11 23.61 -3.86
N LYS A 147 -3.29 23.51 -3.23
CA LYS A 147 -3.71 24.39 -2.13
C LYS A 147 -3.18 23.96 -0.77
N ASN A 148 -2.71 22.72 -0.66
CA ASN A 148 -2.12 22.18 0.55
C ASN A 148 -0.68 21.79 0.25
N GLU A 149 0.27 22.53 0.81
CA GLU A 149 1.62 22.01 1.01
C GLU A 149 1.48 20.70 1.79
N GLY A 150 1.57 19.57 1.09
CA GLY A 150 1.59 18.28 1.75
C GLY A 150 2.84 18.22 2.60
N ASP A 151 2.73 17.73 3.84
CA ASP A 151 3.87 17.58 4.71
C ASP A 151 4.57 16.25 4.39
N PHE A 152 5.67 16.36 3.65
CA PHE A 152 6.52 15.25 3.26
C PHE A 152 7.11 14.54 4.48
N ASP A 153 7.56 15.31 5.47
CA ASP A 153 8.24 14.79 6.66
C ASP A 153 7.23 14.04 7.56
N GLU A 154 5.99 14.52 7.65
CA GLU A 154 4.92 13.81 8.34
C GLU A 154 4.59 12.47 7.69
N ASN A 155 4.46 12.40 6.36
CA ASN A 155 4.10 11.16 5.67
C ASN A 155 5.23 10.13 5.74
N LEU A 156 6.47 10.57 5.60
CA LEU A 156 7.64 9.72 5.77
C LEU A 156 7.72 9.17 7.19
N ALA A 157 7.63 10.05 8.20
CA ALA A 157 7.66 9.65 9.59
C ALA A 157 6.52 8.68 9.94
N PHE A 158 5.29 8.99 9.49
CA PHE A 158 4.14 8.10 9.68
C PHE A 158 4.40 6.73 9.08
N THR A 159 4.86 6.68 7.82
CA THR A 159 5.04 5.41 7.10
C THR A 159 6.11 4.56 7.75
N LEU A 160 7.28 5.15 8.04
CA LEU A 160 8.39 4.46 8.69
C LEU A 160 8.00 3.96 10.08
N LYS A 161 7.39 4.82 10.90
CA LYS A 161 6.94 4.45 12.25
C LYS A 161 5.91 3.34 12.20
N SER A 162 4.90 3.47 11.35
CA SER A 162 3.82 2.49 11.24
C SER A 162 4.35 1.13 10.78
N VAL A 163 5.18 1.09 9.73
CA VAL A 163 5.82 -0.15 9.27
C VAL A 163 6.70 -0.74 10.38
N GLY A 164 7.53 0.07 11.03
CA GLY A 164 8.40 -0.36 12.12
C GLY A 164 7.62 -0.95 13.30
N ASP A 165 6.62 -0.23 13.81
CA ASP A 165 5.75 -0.68 14.91
C ASP A 165 5.04 -1.98 14.56
N TYR A 166 4.55 -2.11 13.32
CA TYR A 166 3.91 -3.34 12.87
C TYR A 166 4.87 -4.51 12.86
N LEU A 167 6.03 -4.35 12.21
CA LEU A 167 7.04 -5.40 12.13
C LEU A 167 7.50 -5.85 13.52
N LYS A 168 7.69 -4.92 14.47
CA LYS A 168 8.00 -5.22 15.88
C LYS A 168 6.89 -6.04 16.57
N SER A 169 5.63 -5.77 16.26
CA SER A 169 4.49 -6.47 16.87
C SER A 169 4.23 -7.87 16.31
N ARG A 170 4.89 -8.27 15.22
CA ARG A 170 4.62 -9.55 14.56
C ARG A 170 5.14 -10.72 15.38
N VAL A 171 4.26 -11.69 15.60
CA VAL A 171 4.63 -12.99 16.21
C VAL A 171 5.46 -13.84 15.24
N GLN A 172 5.14 -13.80 13.95
CA GLN A 172 5.91 -14.50 12.92
C GLN A 172 6.82 -13.52 12.19
N PRO A 173 8.15 -13.79 12.13
CA PRO A 173 9.09 -12.93 11.44
C PRO A 173 8.67 -12.68 10.00
N PHE A 174 8.76 -11.42 9.58
CA PHE A 174 8.59 -11.06 8.18
C PHE A 174 9.75 -11.63 7.36
N LYS A 175 9.44 -12.47 6.38
CA LYS A 175 10.45 -13.13 5.53
C LYS A 175 10.65 -12.32 4.27
N VAL A 176 11.81 -11.68 4.14
CA VAL A 176 12.20 -10.89 2.97
C VAL A 176 13.65 -11.17 2.62
N ALA A 177 13.94 -11.34 1.33
CA ALA A 177 15.30 -11.63 0.85
C ALA A 177 16.13 -10.35 0.64
N PHE A 178 15.48 -9.26 0.23
CA PHE A 178 16.14 -7.98 -0.04
C PHE A 178 15.27 -6.81 0.38
N ILE A 179 15.87 -5.84 1.08
CA ILE A 179 15.23 -4.58 1.43
C ILE A 179 16.01 -3.45 0.75
N PHE A 180 15.29 -2.55 0.08
CA PHE A 180 15.85 -1.36 -0.54
C PHE A 180 15.14 -0.13 -0.02
N MET A 181 15.91 0.92 0.25
CA MET A 181 15.38 2.22 0.61
C MET A 181 16.06 3.30 -0.20
N GLU A 182 15.26 4.16 -0.81
CA GLU A 182 15.70 5.31 -1.60
C GLU A 182 15.10 6.57 -1.01
N ILE A 183 15.96 7.52 -0.62
CA ILE A 183 15.56 8.80 -0.04
C ILE A 183 16.29 9.91 -0.79
N GLU A 184 15.55 10.75 -1.50
CA GLU A 184 16.14 11.80 -2.36
C GLU A 184 16.70 13.00 -1.59
N LYS A 185 16.21 13.26 -0.36
CA LYS A 185 16.49 14.48 0.40
C LYS A 185 17.28 14.22 1.68
N GLN A 186 18.18 15.15 2.01
CA GLN A 186 18.98 15.10 3.24
C GLN A 186 18.09 15.09 4.49
N GLU A 187 17.04 15.92 4.52
CA GLU A 187 16.10 16.03 5.64
C GLU A 187 15.41 14.68 5.90
N GLY A 188 14.92 14.03 4.85
CA GLY A 188 14.29 12.71 4.93
C GLY A 188 15.27 11.63 5.42
N LEU A 189 16.54 11.69 4.98
CA LEU A 189 17.57 10.75 5.44
C LEU A 189 17.86 10.96 6.94
N MET A 190 18.00 12.20 7.37
CA MET A 190 18.22 12.56 8.78
C MET A 190 17.05 12.10 9.66
N GLN A 191 15.81 12.28 9.20
CA GLN A 191 14.62 11.84 9.91
C GLN A 191 14.54 10.31 10.02
N TRP A 192 14.91 9.59 8.95
CA TRP A 192 15.00 8.13 8.98
C TRP A 192 16.05 7.64 9.98
N LEU A 193 17.25 8.23 9.96
CA LEU A 193 18.32 7.90 10.91
C LEU A 193 17.90 8.14 12.36
N HIS A 194 17.30 9.30 12.64
CA HIS A 194 16.81 9.63 13.97
C HIS A 194 15.76 8.64 14.48
N THR A 195 14.77 8.32 13.63
CA THR A 195 13.69 7.38 13.97
C THR A 195 14.23 5.95 14.17
N SER A 196 15.27 5.56 13.44
CA SER A 196 15.87 4.23 13.54
C SER A 196 16.74 4.08 14.80
N ILE A 197 17.46 5.14 15.20
CA ILE A 197 18.37 5.11 16.35
C ILE A 197 17.62 5.16 17.69
N GLN A 198 16.53 5.93 17.80
CA GLN A 198 15.75 6.02 19.05
C GLN A 198 14.95 4.74 19.38
N ASN A 199 14.89 3.79 18.45
CA ASN A 199 14.06 2.60 18.53
C ASN A 199 14.82 1.33 18.92
N HIS A 200 16.11 1.48 19.26
CA HIS A 200 17.04 0.50 19.82
C HIS A 200 17.49 0.92 21.21
#